data_AF-A0A1V4VNY7-F1
#
_entry.id   AF-A0A1V4VNY7-F1
#
_cell.length_a   1.000
_cell.length_b   1.000
_cell.length_c   1.000
_cell.angle_alpha   90.00
_cell.angle_beta   90.00
_cell.angle_gamma   90.00
#
_symmetry.space_group_name_H-M   'P 1'
#
loop_
_entity.id
_entity.type
_entity.pdbx_description
1 polymer ?
#
loop_
_entity_poly.entity_id
_entity_poly.type
_entity_poly.pdbx_seq_one_letter_code
_entity_poly.pdbx_strand_id
1 'polypeptide(L)' 'MNKLSVMTPDGKITIPRSIMKRLGINGGNDLLIEVLNGEVILKKIEGSLEQKDDELIYKAV' A
#
# COMPACT_ATOMS: atom_id res chain seq x y z
N MET A 1 12.65 -11.99 -20.60
CA MET A 1 11.65 -11.22 -19.83
C MET A 1 11.52 -11.88 -18.47
N ASN A 2 12.12 -11.31 -17.42
CA ASN A 2 12.06 -11.94 -16.09
C ASN A 2 10.69 -11.66 -15.46
N LYS A 3 9.82 -12.69 -15.42
CA LYS A 3 8.56 -12.63 -14.66
C LYS A 3 8.91 -12.62 -13.18
N LEU A 4 8.64 -11.50 -12.51
CA LEU A 4 8.88 -11.34 -11.08
C LEU A 4 7.77 -12.01 -10.23
N SER A 5 6.56 -12.14 -10.78
CA SER A 5 5.42 -12.73 -10.08
C SER A 5 4.31 -13.13 -11.05
N VAL A 6 3.45 -14.05 -10.59
CA VAL A 6 2.25 -14.50 -11.29
C VAL A 6 1.04 -14.00 -10.52
N MET A 7 0.03 -13.50 -11.25
CA MET A 7 -1.26 -13.15 -10.68
C MET A 7 -2.08 -14.43 -10.48
N THR A 8 -2.61 -14.64 -9.28
CA THR A 8 -3.52 -15.74 -8.99
C THR A 8 -4.92 -15.45 -9.59
N PRO A 9 -5.78 -16.48 -9.75
CA PRO A 9 -7.12 -16.30 -10.33
C PRO A 9 -8.03 -15.33 -9.57
N ASP A 10 -7.78 -15.12 -8.27
CA ASP A 10 -8.47 -14.14 -7.42
C ASP A 10 -7.84 -12.73 -7.49
N GLY A 11 -6.96 -12.48 -8.46
CA GLY A 11 -6.37 -11.16 -8.71
C GLY A 11 -5.24 -10.77 -7.76
N LYS A 12 -4.71 -11.70 -6.95
CA LYS A 12 -3.59 -11.39 -6.04
C LYS A 12 -2.25 -11.53 -6.77
N ILE A 13 -1.33 -10.63 -6.44
CA ILE A 13 0.03 -10.66 -6.97
C ILE A 13 0.98 -10.85 -5.78
N THR A 14 1.79 -11.91 -5.82
CA THR A 14 2.83 -12.12 -4.82
C THR A 14 4.01 -11.21 -5.09
N ILE A 15 4.38 -10.36 -4.12
CA ILE A 15 5.61 -9.56 -4.22
C ILE A 15 6.78 -10.43 -3.73
N PRO A 16 7.85 -10.60 -4.53
CA PRO A 16 9.05 -11.31 -4.10
C PRO A 16 9.59 -10.78 -2.77
N ARG A 17 9.96 -11.70 -1.86
CA ARG A 17 10.47 -11.35 -0.53
C ARG A 17 11.73 -10.47 -0.56
N SER A 18 12.53 -10.60 -1.62
CA SER A 18 13.70 -9.74 -1.86
C SER A 18 13.31 -8.27 -2.07
N ILE A 19 12.22 -8.00 -2.79
CA ILE A 19 11.70 -6.64 -3.02
C ILE A 19 11.10 -6.09 -1.72
N MET A 20 10.28 -6.88 -1.03
CA MET A 20 9.71 -6.49 0.27
C MET A 20 10.79 -6.09 1.27
N LYS A 21 11.86 -6.90 1.40
CA LYS A 21 12.98 -6.60 2.31
C LYS A 21 13.73 -5.31 1.93
N ARG A 22 13.92 -5.06 0.62
CA ARG A 22 14.60 -3.84 0.13
C ARG A 22 13.78 -2.57 0.37
N LEU A 23 12.46 -2.65 0.22
CA LEU A 23 11.55 -1.53 0.42
C LEU A 23 11.03 -1.41 1.87
N GLY A 24 11.42 -2.35 2.74
CA GLY A 24 10.95 -2.41 4.12
C GLY A 24 9.42 -2.53 4.22
N ILE A 25 8.82 -3.34 3.36
CA ILE A 25 7.38 -3.66 3.37
C ILE A 25 7.20 -4.96 4.16
N ASN A 26 6.36 -4.93 5.19
CA ASN A 26 6.00 -6.06 6.03
C ASN A 26 4.53 -6.42 5.85
N GLY A 27 4.13 -7.60 6.35
CA GLY A 27 2.72 -7.98 6.39
C GLY A 27 1.91 -6.97 7.20
N GLY A 28 0.77 -6.54 6.66
CA GLY A 28 -0.11 -5.55 7.30
C GLY A 28 0.27 -4.08 7.05
N ASN A 29 1.21 -3.79 6.14
CA ASN A 29 1.45 -2.42 5.69
C ASN A 29 0.44 -2.00 4.61
N ASP A 30 -0.06 -0.78 4.74
CA ASP A 30 -0.85 -0.14 3.69
C ASP A 30 0.07 0.33 2.55
N LEU A 31 -0.40 0.09 1.33
CA LEU A 31 0.28 0.48 0.10
C LEU A 31 -0.67 1.36 -0.72
N LEU A 32 -0.14 2.45 -1.26
CA LEU A 32 -0.84 3.25 -2.25
C LEU A 32 -0.68 2.56 -3.62
N ILE A 33 -1.79 2.38 -4.32
CA ILE A 33 -1.84 1.80 -5.66
C ILE A 33 -2.21 2.92 -6.64
N GLU A 34 -1.36 3.13 -7.64
CA GLU A 34 -1.60 4.07 -8.73
C GLU A 34 -1.46 3.37 -10.08
N VAL A 35 -2.21 3.84 -11.09
CA VAL A 35 -2.04 3.40 -12.48
C VAL A 35 -1.47 4.58 -13.27
N LEU A 36 -0.28 4.39 -13.83
CA LEU A 36 0.41 5.42 -14.62
C LEU A 36 0.92 4.79 -15.92
N ASN A 37 0.53 5.34 -17.06
CA ASN A 37 0.96 4.87 -18.39
C ASN A 37 0.74 3.37 -18.64
N GLY A 38 -0.32 2.78 -18.07
CA GLY A 38 -0.61 1.35 -18.19
C GLY A 38 0.19 0.46 -17.23
N GLU A 39 1.02 1.04 -16.36
CA GLU A 39 1.74 0.35 -15.30
C GLU A 39 1.05 0.51 -13.94
N VAL A 40 1.08 -0.54 -13.12
CA VAL A 40 0.61 -0.49 -11.73
C VAL A 40 1.79 -0.18 -10.83
N ILE A 41 1.74 0.97 -10.14
CA ILE A 41 2.77 1.43 -9.23
C ILE A 41 2.29 1.24 -7.80
N LEU A 42 3.09 0.50 -7.02
CA LEU A 42 2.88 0.28 -5.58
C LEU A 42 3.85 1.17 -4.81
N LYS A 43 3.33 2.08 -3.99
CA LYS A 43 4.14 2.97 -3.13
C LYS A 43 3.89 2.64 -1.67
N LYS A 44 4.97 2.56 -0.90
CA LYS A 44 4.88 2.47 0.57
C LYS A 44 4.36 3.81 1.11
N ILE A 45 3.38 3.75 2.00
CA ILE A 45 2.91 4.93 2.72
C ILE A 45 3.84 5.13 3.93
N GLU A 46 4.52 6.26 4.00
CA GLU A 46 5.32 6.66 5.16
C GLU A 46 4.48 7.62 6.02
N GLY A 47 4.03 7.12 7.17
CA GLY A 47 3.22 7.89 8.10
C GLY A 47 2.15 7.01 8.73
N SER A 48 2.02 7.08 10.06
CA SER A 48 0.82 6.61 10.73
C SER A 48 -0.37 7.27 10.05
N LEU A 49 -1.32 6.47 9.56
CA LEU A 49 -2.70 6.92 9.56
C LEU A 49 -3.07 7.07 11.05
N GLU A 50 -2.63 8.17 11.68
CA GLU A 50 -3.41 8.74 12.76
C GLU A 50 -4.77 8.97 12.14
N GLN A 51 -5.71 8.12 12.53
CA GLN A 51 -7.12 8.40 12.41
C GLN A 51 -7.27 9.83 12.92
N LYS A 52 -7.46 10.78 12.01
CA LYS A 52 -8.05 12.06 12.35
C LYS A 52 -9.48 11.73 12.73
N ASP A 53 -9.67 11.27 13.96
CA ASP A 53 -10.93 11.44 14.64
C ASP A 53 -11.21 12.93 14.55
N ASP A 54 -12.26 13.26 13.79
CA ASP A 54 -12.77 14.61 13.65
C ASP A 54 -12.85 15.23 15.05
N GLU A 55 -12.10 16.32 15.27
CA GLU A 55 -12.27 17.19 16.44
C GLU A 55 -13.70 17.73 16.41
N LEU A 56 -14.64 16.97 16.99
CA LEU A 56 -15.97 17.43 17.34
C LEU A 56 -15.83 18.42 18.49
N ILE A 57 -15.46 19.67 18.16
CA ILE A 57 -15.57 20.80 19.08
C ILE A 57 -17.06 21.14 19.19
N TYR A 58 -17.77 20.47 20.10
CA TYR A 58 -19.06 20.97 20.58
C TYR A 58 -18.79 22.17 21.49
N LYS A 59 -18.93 23.38 20.93
CA LYS A 59 -19.02 24.61 21.72
C LYS A 59 -20.50 24.82 22.10
N ALA A 60 -20.87 24.45 23.32
CA ALA A 60 -22.15 24.88 23.88
C ALA A 60 -22.02 26.34 24.35
N VAL A 61 -22.98 27.17 23.93
CA VAL A 61 -23.24 28.52 24.43
C VAL A 61 -24.13 28.42 25.66
#